data_AF-A0A1D6LRB6-F1
#
_entry.id   AF-A0A1D6LRB6-F1
#
_cell.length_a   1.000
_cell.length_b   1.000
_cell.length_c   1.000
_cell.angle_alpha   90.00
_cell.angle_beta   90.00
_cell.angle_gamma   90.00
#
_symmetry.space_group_name_H-M   'P 1'
#
loop_
_entity.id
_entity.type
_entity.pdbx_description
1 polymer ?
#
loop_
_entity_poly.entity_id
_entity_poly.type
_entity_poly.pdbx_seq_one_letter_code
_entity_poly.pdbx_strand_id
1 'polypeptide(L)'
;MWLFLSLLIVHFEKDKALARRFQPVLVNEPSQEDAIKILLGLCEKYETYHKCKYTLEGINATVYLSARYIPDRHLPDKAIDLIDEAGSRARMESFKRKKEEQCSILSKSPDEY
;
A
#
# COMPACT_ATOMS: atom_id res chain seq x y z
N MET A 1 14.31 14.28 -0.04
CA MET A 1 15.08 14.99 -1.11
C MET A 1 14.40 14.96 -2.49
N TRP A 2 13.61 13.93 -2.85
CA TRP A 2 13.27 13.66 -4.25
C TRP A 2 11.97 14.30 -4.81
N LEU A 3 10.89 14.40 -4.04
CA LEU A 3 9.60 14.89 -4.57
C LEU A 3 9.57 16.40 -4.86
N PHE A 4 10.29 17.21 -4.08
CA PHE A 4 10.23 18.67 -4.17
C PHE A 4 11.17 19.27 -5.22
N LEU A 5 12.33 18.63 -5.46
CA LEU A 5 13.30 19.13 -6.43
C LEU A 5 12.74 19.04 -7.87
N SER A 6 11.98 17.98 -8.18
CA SER A 6 11.37 17.77 -9.49
C SER A 6 10.29 18.81 -9.82
N LEU A 7 9.40 19.14 -8.87
CA LEU A 7 8.30 20.09 -9.10
C LEU A 7 8.80 21.53 -9.24
N LEU A 8 9.83 21.89 -8.45
CA LEU A 8 10.39 23.24 -8.42
C LEU A 8 11.13 23.59 -9.73
N ILE A 9 11.90 22.64 -10.27
CA ILE A 9 12.65 22.83 -11.52
C ILE A 9 11.71 23.03 -12.71
N VAL A 10 10.66 22.21 -12.83
CA VAL A 10 9.80 22.21 -14.03
C VAL A 10 8.98 23.51 -14.17
N HIS A 11 8.62 24.17 -13.06
CA HIS A 11 7.70 25.32 -13.10
C HIS A 11 8.31 26.65 -12.70
N PHE A 12 9.33 26.67 -11.83
CA PHE A 12 9.83 27.93 -11.24
C PHE A 12 11.16 28.40 -11.83
N GLU A 13 11.95 27.55 -12.49
CA GLU A 13 13.20 27.99 -13.14
C GLU A 13 12.95 28.93 -14.32
N LYS A 14 11.82 28.77 -15.01
CA LYS A 14 11.47 29.58 -16.19
C LYS A 14 11.00 30.99 -15.83
N ASP A 15 10.51 31.22 -14.61
CA ASP A 15 9.94 32.51 -14.20
C ASP A 15 10.53 33.01 -12.88
N LYS A 16 11.48 33.94 -13.00
CA LYS A 16 12.18 34.60 -11.89
C LYS A 16 11.25 35.35 -10.93
N ALA A 17 10.05 35.75 -11.35
CA ALA A 17 9.11 36.44 -10.48
C ALA A 17 8.39 35.49 -9.52
N LEU A 18 8.05 34.28 -9.98
CA LEU A 18 7.42 33.25 -9.16
C LEU A 18 8.40 32.68 -8.13
N ALA A 19 9.66 32.43 -8.51
CA ALA A 19 10.68 31.89 -7.61
C ALA A 19 10.92 32.76 -6.34
N ARG A 20 10.58 34.06 -6.37
CA ARG A 20 10.71 34.97 -5.22
C ARG A 20 9.49 34.98 -4.29
N ARG A 21 8.36 34.45 -4.74
CA ARG A 21 7.08 34.44 -3.99
C ARG A 21 6.79 33.11 -3.32
N PHE A 22 7.48 32.04 -3.71
CA PHE A 22 7.31 30.71 -3.17
C PHE A 22 8.55 30.30 -2.38
N GLN A 23 8.33 29.86 -1.15
CA GLN A 23 9.38 29.24 -0.34
C GLN A 23 9.26 27.72 -0.46
N PRO A 24 10.33 27.01 -0.89
CA PRO A 24 10.29 25.56 -0.96
C PRO A 24 10.25 24.95 0.44
N VAL A 25 9.33 24.00 0.64
CA VAL A 25 9.27 23.17 1.84
C VAL A 25 9.78 21.79 1.49
N LEU A 26 10.90 21.38 2.07
CA LEU A 26 11.47 20.07 1.79
C LEU A 26 10.70 18.98 2.55
N VAL A 27 10.13 18.03 1.81
CA VAL A 27 9.52 16.83 2.37
C VAL A 27 10.53 15.69 2.30
N ASN A 28 10.86 15.14 3.46
CA ASN A 28 11.73 13.98 3.59
C ASN A 28 10.91 12.69 3.57
N GLU A 29 11.56 11.61 3.16
CA GLU A 29 11.00 10.26 3.32
C GLU A 29 10.80 9.99 4.83
N PRO A 30 9.64 9.46 5.24
CA PRO A 30 9.39 9.12 6.63
C PRO A 30 10.29 7.97 7.10
N SER A 31 10.51 7.91 8.41
CA SER A 31 11.14 6.76 9.06
C SER A 31 10.28 5.49 8.87
N GLN A 32 10.85 4.31 9.10
CA GLN A 32 10.07 3.07 9.07
C GLN A 32 8.98 3.09 10.14
N GLU A 33 9.27 3.63 11.32
CA GLU A 33 8.33 3.75 12.43
C GLU A 33 7.15 4.68 12.07
N ASP A 34 7.42 5.80 11.40
CA ASP A 34 6.37 6.72 10.97
C ASP A 34 5.57 6.15 9.80
N ALA A 35 6.22 5.43 8.88
CA ALA A 35 5.52 4.71 7.82
C ALA A 35 4.56 3.66 8.40
N ILE A 36 4.96 2.91 9.44
CA ILE A 36 4.06 1.97 10.15
C ILE A 36 2.84 2.71 10.71
N LYS A 37 3.03 3.86 11.38
CA LYS A 37 1.90 4.65 11.92
C LYS A 37 0.97 5.15 10.80
N ILE A 38 1.53 5.57 9.66
CA ILE A 38 0.75 5.98 8.49
C ILE A 38 -0.09 4.80 7.98
N LEU A 39 0.52 3.62 7.82
CA LEU A 39 -0.20 2.41 7.39
C LEU A 39 -1.29 2.02 8.39
N LEU A 40 -1.05 2.13 9.70
CA LEU A 40 -2.05 1.87 10.73
C LEU A 40 -3.24 2.83 10.61
N GLY A 41 -2.99 4.11 10.33
CA GLY A 41 -4.06 5.10 10.08
C GLY A 41 -4.85 4.85 8.79
N LEU A 42 -4.27 4.14 7.82
CA LEU A 42 -4.93 3.75 6.58
C LEU A 42 -5.62 2.37 6.68
N CYS A 43 -5.22 1.55 7.64
CA CYS A 43 -5.59 0.14 7.75
C CYS A 43 -7.10 -0.09 7.62
N GLU A 44 -7.93 0.64 8.40
CA GLU A 44 -9.38 0.47 8.41
C GLU A 44 -10.02 0.63 7.01
N LYS A 45 -9.52 1.58 6.21
CA LYS A 45 -10.02 1.82 4.85
C LYS A 45 -9.68 0.65 3.92
N TYR A 46 -8.45 0.17 3.98
CA TYR A 46 -8.00 -0.95 3.16
C TYR A 46 -8.67 -2.27 3.57
N GLU A 47 -8.80 -2.54 4.86
CA GLU A 47 -9.53 -3.71 5.36
C GLU A 47 -10.98 -3.74 4.85
N THR A 48 -11.65 -2.59 4.88
CA THR A 48 -13.02 -2.46 4.37
C THR A 48 -13.08 -2.70 2.85
N TYR A 49 -12.13 -2.14 2.10
CA TYR A 49 -12.08 -2.27 0.64
C TYR A 49 -11.78 -3.70 0.18
N HIS A 50 -10.78 -4.35 0.77
CA HIS A 50 -10.37 -5.71 0.40
C HIS A 50 -11.18 -6.80 1.13
N LYS A 51 -11.98 -6.45 2.13
CA LYS A 51 -12.71 -7.42 2.96
C LYS A 51 -11.78 -8.43 3.64
N CYS A 52 -10.61 -7.96 4.09
CA CYS A 52 -9.63 -8.74 4.83
C CYS A 52 -9.21 -8.02 6.12
N LYS A 53 -8.46 -8.70 6.97
CA LYS A 53 -7.84 -8.11 8.17
C LYS A 53 -6.33 -8.18 8.05
N TYR A 54 -5.66 -7.08 8.35
CA TYR A 54 -4.20 -7.03 8.36
C TYR A 54 -3.70 -7.22 9.79
N THR A 55 -2.71 -8.09 9.96
CA THR A 55 -2.04 -8.25 11.25
C THR A 55 -0.99 -7.14 11.41
N LEU A 56 -0.71 -6.77 12.67
CA LEU A 56 0.36 -5.81 12.97
C LEU A 56 1.71 -6.30 12.43
N GLU A 57 1.98 -7.60 12.55
CA GLU A 57 3.17 -8.27 12.00
C GLU A 57 3.24 -8.12 10.47
N GLY A 58 2.11 -8.27 9.77
CA GLY A 58 2.04 -8.10 8.33
C GLY A 58 2.32 -6.66 7.89
N ILE A 59 1.81 -5.67 8.63
CA ILE A 59 2.09 -4.25 8.39
C ILE A 59 3.58 -3.95 8.59
N ASN A 60 4.15 -4.41 9.72
CA ASN A 60 5.58 -4.23 10.01
C ASN A 60 6.47 -4.90 8.96
N ALA A 61 6.14 -6.13 8.56
CA ALA A 61 6.86 -6.85 7.51
C ALA A 61 6.80 -6.11 6.18
N THR A 62 5.64 -5.53 5.83
CA THR A 62 5.48 -4.80 4.57
C THR A 62 6.39 -3.57 4.51
N VAL A 63 6.43 -2.77 5.59
CA VAL A 63 7.32 -1.61 5.67
C VAL A 63 8.78 -2.04 5.62
N TYR A 64 9.16 -3.06 6.39
CA TYR A 64 10.53 -3.56 6.43
C TYR A 64 11.02 -4.09 5.07
N LEU A 65 10.20 -4.93 4.41
CA LEU A 65 10.56 -5.54 3.12
C LEU A 65 10.59 -4.51 2.00
N SER A 66 9.64 -3.58 1.96
CA SER A 66 9.66 -2.50 0.97
C SER A 66 10.88 -1.58 1.16
N ALA A 67 11.23 -1.24 2.40
CA ALA A 67 12.43 -0.46 2.68
C ALA A 67 13.71 -1.18 2.24
N ARG A 68 13.80 -2.50 2.44
CA ARG A 68 14.99 -3.30 2.17
C ARG A 68 15.18 -3.67 0.70
N TYR A 69 14.10 -3.99 -0.02
CA TYR A 69 14.18 -4.62 -1.34
C TYR A 69 13.65 -3.74 -2.48
N ILE A 70 13.02 -2.60 -2.19
CA ILE A 70 12.51 -1.65 -3.20
C ILE A 70 13.21 -0.29 -3.00
N PRO A 71 14.46 -0.12 -3.47
CA PRO A 71 15.28 1.07 -3.22
C PRO A 71 14.96 2.25 -4.15
N ASP A 72 14.30 2.00 -5.27
CA ASP A 72 13.92 2.99 -6.29
C ASP A 72 12.68 3.80 -5.91
N ARG A 73 11.99 3.40 -4.84
CA ARG A 73 10.79 4.04 -4.32
C ARG A 73 10.96 4.45 -2.86
N HIS A 74 10.14 5.41 -2.45
CA HIS A 74 10.21 6.01 -1.12
C HIS A 74 9.01 5.55 -0.27
N LEU A 75 9.23 5.41 1.03
CA LEU A 75 8.15 5.30 2.01
C LEU A 75 7.29 6.58 2.01
N PRO A 76 6.01 6.50 2.41
CA PRO A 76 5.26 5.28 2.74
C PRO A 76 4.67 4.59 1.49
N ASP A 77 4.75 5.22 0.33
CA ASP A 77 4.10 4.84 -0.94
C ASP A 77 4.38 3.38 -1.32
N LYS A 78 5.65 2.98 -1.36
CA LYS A 78 6.03 1.59 -1.66
C LYS A 78 5.47 0.53 -0.69
N ALA A 79 5.23 0.90 0.56
CA ALA A 79 4.66 -0.01 1.55
C ALA A 79 3.13 -0.10 1.42
N ILE A 80 2.48 0.99 1.01
CA ILE A 80 1.05 1.04 0.73
C ILE A 80 0.71 0.10 -0.43
N ASP A 81 1.50 0.16 -1.51
CA ASP A 81 1.28 -0.69 -2.69
C ASP A 81 1.35 -2.18 -2.34
N LEU A 82 2.34 -2.60 -1.56
CA LEU A 82 2.46 -4.00 -1.14
C LEU A 82 1.28 -4.47 -0.29
N ILE A 83 0.74 -3.61 0.58
CA ILE A 83 -0.46 -3.91 1.37
C ILE A 83 -1.69 -4.02 0.48
N ASP A 84 -1.86 -3.13 -0.49
CA ASP A 84 -2.98 -3.14 -1.44
C ASP A 84 -2.99 -4.42 -2.31
N GLU A 85 -1.82 -4.81 -2.82
CA GLU A 85 -1.64 -6.06 -3.56
C GLU A 85 -1.92 -7.28 -2.69
N ALA A 86 -1.41 -7.28 -1.45
CA ALA A 86 -1.64 -8.37 -0.51
C ALA A 86 -3.13 -8.52 -0.15
N GLY A 87 -3.83 -7.41 0.09
CA GLY A 87 -5.27 -7.38 0.34
C GLY A 87 -6.08 -7.89 -0.85
N SER A 88 -5.76 -7.42 -2.05
CA SER A 88 -6.38 -7.86 -3.30
C SER A 88 -6.22 -9.37 -3.51
N ARG A 89 -5.02 -9.89 -3.29
CA ARG A 89 -4.74 -11.33 -3.37
C ARG A 89 -5.51 -12.13 -2.33
N ALA A 90 -5.52 -11.70 -1.07
CA ALA A 90 -6.28 -12.36 0.00
C ALA A 90 -7.78 -12.44 -0.32
N ARG A 91 -8.34 -11.36 -0.88
CA ARG A 91 -9.73 -11.32 -1.33
C ARG A 91 -9.99 -12.33 -2.45
N MET A 92 -9.14 -12.39 -3.46
CA MET A 92 -9.25 -13.34 -4.57
C MET A 92 -9.21 -14.80 -4.09
N GLU A 93 -8.27 -15.11 -3.19
CA GLU A 93 -8.14 -16.45 -2.59
C GLU A 93 -9.38 -16.85 -1.77
N SER A 94 -10.01 -15.89 -1.08
CA SER A 94 -11.26 -16.15 -0.35
C SER A 94 -12.41 -16.55 -1.28
N PHE A 95 -12.51 -15.94 -2.48
CA PHE A 95 -13.52 -16.28 -3.46
C PHE A 95 -13.27 -17.65 -4.10
N LYS A 96 -11.99 -17.96 -4.37
CA LYS A 96 -11.59 -19.25 -4.93
C LYS A 96 -11.97 -20.40 -4.01
N ARG A 97 -11.62 -20.30 -2.71
CA ARG A 97 -11.98 -21.31 -1.70
C ARG A 97 -13.48 -21.57 -1.61
N LYS A 98 -14.30 -20.51 -1.58
CA LYS A 98 -15.77 -20.65 -1.56
C LYS A 98 -16.31 -21.39 -2.79
N LYS A 99 -15.73 -21.16 -3.96
CA LYS A 99 -16.12 -21.85 -5.20
C LYS A 99 -15.76 -23.34 -5.14
N GLU A 100 -14.59 -23.67 -4.62
CA GLU A 100 -14.15 -25.07 -4.43
C GLU A 100 -15.05 -25.82 -3.45
N GLU A 101 -15.39 -25.19 -2.32
CA GLU A 101 -16.35 -25.72 -1.34
C GLU A 101 -17.73 -25.98 -1.97
N GLN A 102 -18.27 -25.02 -2.73
CA GLN A 102 -19.55 -25.20 -3.43
C GLN A 102 -19.51 -26.33 -4.47
N CYS A 103 -18.41 -26.45 -5.21
CA CYS A 103 -18.24 -27.53 -6.18
C CYS A 103 -18.18 -28.90 -5.49
N SER A 104 -17.51 -28.97 -4.33
CA SER A 104 -17.42 -30.21 -3.54
C SER A 104 -18.76 -30.66 -2.92
N ILE A 105 -19.63 -29.72 -2.55
CA ILE A 105 -20.98 -30.02 -2.06
C ILE A 105 -21.85 -30.54 -3.20
N LEU A 106 -21.74 -29.94 -4.38
CA LEU A 106 -22.51 -30.33 -5.58
C LEU A 106 -22.05 -31.67 -6.18
N SER A 107 -20.85 -32.15 -5.87
CA SER A 107 -20.33 -33.43 -6.34
C SER A 107 -20.67 -34.62 -5.45
N LYS A 108 -21.23 -34.41 -4.25
CA LYS A 108 -21.68 -35.53 -3.40
C LYS A 108 -22.93 -36.17 -4.01
N SER A 109 -22.93 -37.49 -4.19
CA SER A 109 -24.15 -38.19 -4.64
C SER A 109 -25.21 -38.16 -3.52
N PRO A 110 -26.52 -38.25 -3.84
CA PRO A 110 -27.59 -38.28 -2.83
C PRO A 110 -27.47 -39.41 -1.80
N ASP A 111 -26.60 -40.39 -2.04
CA ASP A 111 -26.40 -41.56 -1.19
C ASP A 111 -25.40 -41.29 -0.04
N GLU A 112 -24.72 -40.14 -0.03
CA GLU A 112 -23.72 -39.75 0.98
C GLU A 112 -24.26 -38.83 2.10
N TYR A 113 -25.59 -38.72 2.26
CA TYR A 113 -26.26 -37.89 3.28
C TYR A 113 -27.02 -38.70 4.34
#